data_AF-A0A349ED36-F1
#
_entry.id   AF-A0A349ED36-F1
#
_cell.length_a   1.000
_cell.length_b   1.000
_cell.length_c   1.000
_cell.angle_alpha   90.00
_cell.angle_beta   90.00
_cell.angle_gamma   90.00
#
_symmetry.space_group_name_H-M   'P 1'
#
loop_
_entity.id
_entity.type
_entity.pdbx_description
1 polymer ?
#
loop_
_entity_poly.entity_id
_entity_poly.type
_entity_poly.pdbx_seq_one_letter_code
_entity_poly.pdbx_strand_id
1 'polypeptide(L)'
;APPQPSTGPAGFVPCQSDQAADLTITGAIYDFLALAARREDSDTLFFNRRVVMEGNTELGLELKNLLDALDPETLGGPLPSLLRAANQCLATYERLSD
;
A
#
# COMPACT_ATOMS: atom_id res chain seq x y z
N ALA A 1 23.02 -11.07 6.14
CA ALA A 1 22.75 -10.18 5.00
C ALA A 1 21.27 -10.29 4.68
N PRO A 2 20.54 -9.18 4.57
CA PRO A 2 19.10 -9.22 4.29
C PRO A 2 18.84 -9.77 2.87
N PRO A 3 17.73 -10.49 2.66
CA PRO A 3 17.35 -11.02 1.34
C PRO A 3 17.01 -9.86 0.39
N GLN A 4 17.62 -9.86 -0.78
CA GLN A 4 17.35 -8.87 -1.83
C GLN A 4 16.07 -9.26 -2.58
N PRO A 5 15.14 -8.34 -2.88
CA PRO A 5 14.03 -8.61 -3.77
C PRO A 5 14.57 -9.05 -5.14
N SER A 6 14.31 -10.30 -5.54
CA SER A 6 14.80 -10.83 -6.81
C SER A 6 13.85 -10.43 -7.94
N THR A 7 14.22 -9.38 -8.67
CA THR A 7 13.58 -9.04 -9.95
C THR A 7 14.01 -10.08 -10.98
N GLY A 8 13.20 -11.13 -11.15
CA GLY A 8 13.39 -12.09 -12.23
C GLY A 8 13.17 -11.44 -13.60
N PRO A 9 13.61 -12.08 -14.70
CA PRO A 9 13.47 -11.54 -16.06
C PRO A 9 12.01 -11.35 -16.54
N ALA A 10 11.02 -11.70 -15.70
CA ALA A 10 9.58 -11.59 -15.98
C ALA A 10 8.83 -10.56 -15.10
N GLY A 11 9.53 -9.77 -14.27
CA GLY A 11 8.90 -8.79 -13.36
C GLY A 11 8.69 -9.33 -11.94
N PHE A 12 7.68 -8.81 -11.23
CA PHE A 12 7.35 -9.22 -9.86
C PHE A 12 6.95 -10.70 -9.82
N VAL A 13 7.72 -11.50 -9.09
CA VAL A 13 7.42 -12.90 -8.84
C VAL A 13 6.85 -13.02 -7.42
N PRO A 14 5.71 -13.71 -7.21
CA PRO A 14 5.22 -13.97 -5.87
C PRO A 14 6.28 -14.73 -5.06
N CYS A 15 6.59 -14.23 -3.86
CA CYS A 15 7.55 -14.87 -2.97
C CYS A 15 7.02 -16.26 -2.58
N GLN A 16 7.74 -17.32 -2.95
CA GLN A 16 7.36 -18.71 -2.65
C GLN A 16 8.01 -19.27 -1.37
N SER A 17 8.60 -18.42 -0.51
CA SER A 17 9.35 -18.90 0.66
C SER A 17 8.56 -18.78 1.96
N ASP A 18 8.81 -19.74 2.86
CA ASP A 18 8.51 -19.74 4.30
C ASP A 18 9.39 -18.71 5.06
N GLN A 19 9.78 -17.63 4.38
CA GLN A 19 10.70 -16.64 4.93
C GLN A 19 9.87 -15.49 5.52
N ALA A 20 10.18 -15.13 6.76
CA ALA A 20 9.56 -14.00 7.42
C ALA A 20 9.78 -12.72 6.59
N ALA A 21 8.71 -11.99 6.33
CA ALA A 21 8.78 -10.71 5.63
C ALA A 21 9.59 -9.69 6.45
N ASP A 22 10.46 -8.92 5.78
CA ASP A 22 11.24 -7.85 6.44
C ASP A 22 10.35 -6.70 6.96
N LEU A 23 9.19 -6.51 6.33
CA LEU A 23 8.14 -5.58 6.74
C LEU A 23 6.77 -6.18 6.39
N THR A 24 5.86 -6.20 7.36
CA THR A 24 4.47 -6.61 7.18
C THR A 24 3.56 -5.42 7.41
N ILE A 25 2.60 -5.20 6.52
CA ILE A 25 1.57 -4.16 6.65
C ILE A 25 0.22 -4.83 6.75
N THR A 26 -0.51 -4.53 7.82
CA THR A 26 -1.80 -5.13 8.11
C THR A 26 -2.82 -4.04 8.33
N GLY A 27 -4.03 -4.20 7.78
CA GLY A 27 -5.13 -3.25 7.90
C GLY A 27 -6.39 -3.80 7.25
N ALA A 28 -7.51 -3.11 7.38
CA ALA A 28 -8.71 -3.49 6.64
C ALA A 28 -8.52 -3.15 5.15
N ILE A 29 -9.18 -3.91 4.27
CA ILE A 29 -9.17 -3.62 2.83
C ILE A 29 -9.64 -2.17 2.54
N TYR A 30 -10.57 -1.68 3.35
CA TYR A 30 -11.04 -0.30 3.29
C TYR A 30 -9.91 0.72 3.51
N ASP A 31 -9.03 0.50 4.49
CA ASP A 31 -7.93 1.41 4.81
C ASP A 31 -6.91 1.46 3.66
N PHE A 32 -6.61 0.29 3.07
CA PHE A 32 -5.74 0.23 1.90
C PHE A 32 -6.36 0.92 0.67
N LEU A 33 -7.66 0.76 0.45
CA LEU A 33 -8.38 1.46 -0.61
C LEU A 33 -8.46 2.97 -0.36
N ALA A 34 -8.64 3.41 0.89
CA ALA A 34 -8.64 4.82 1.28
C ALA A 34 -7.28 5.46 1.06
N LEU A 35 -6.21 4.76 1.43
CA LEU A 35 -4.82 5.16 1.16
C LEU A 35 -4.56 5.27 -0.34
N ALA A 36 -4.91 4.24 -1.11
CA ALA A 36 -4.74 4.22 -2.55
C ALA A 36 -5.55 5.32 -3.23
N ALA A 37 -6.79 5.58 -2.80
CA ALA A 37 -7.64 6.64 -3.32
C ALA A 37 -7.23 8.05 -2.86
N ARG A 38 -6.17 8.18 -2.03
CA ARG A 38 -5.76 9.43 -1.38
C ARG A 38 -6.87 10.10 -0.56
N ARG A 39 -7.84 9.31 -0.08
CA ARG A 39 -8.89 9.81 0.84
C ARG A 39 -8.36 9.98 2.25
N GLU A 40 -7.44 9.11 2.65
CA GLU A 40 -6.72 9.19 3.91
C GLU A 40 -5.23 9.07 3.64
N ASP A 41 -4.42 9.81 4.38
CA ASP A 41 -2.97 9.73 4.31
C ASP A 41 -2.44 8.56 5.17
N SER A 42 -1.20 8.17 4.86
CA SER A 42 -0.54 7.07 5.55
C SER A 42 -0.42 7.37 7.05
N ASP A 43 -0.09 8.62 7.40
CA ASP A 43 0.03 9.10 8.78
C ASP A 43 -1.26 8.93 9.59
N THR A 44 -2.41 9.40 9.10
CA THR A 44 -3.68 9.28 9.82
C THR A 44 -4.04 7.82 10.05
N LEU A 45 -3.78 6.95 9.07
CA LEU A 45 -4.04 5.52 9.20
C LEU A 45 -3.15 4.84 10.25
N PHE A 46 -1.88 5.24 10.33
CA PHE A 46 -0.95 4.73 11.34
C PHE A 46 -1.26 5.27 12.74
N PHE A 47 -1.52 6.57 12.88
CA PHE A 47 -1.84 7.17 14.18
C PHE A 47 -3.14 6.62 14.77
N ASN A 48 -4.13 6.33 13.91
CA ASN A 48 -5.39 5.71 14.33
C ASN A 48 -5.29 4.18 14.49
N ARG A 49 -4.10 3.59 14.30
CA ARG A 49 -3.85 2.14 14.37
C ARG A 49 -4.75 1.32 13.45
N ARG A 50 -5.20 1.92 12.35
CA ARG A 50 -6.02 1.28 11.32
C ARG A 50 -5.14 0.48 10.37
N VAL A 51 -3.95 0.99 10.11
CA VAL A 51 -2.87 0.25 9.45
C VAL A 51 -1.73 0.09 10.44
N VAL A 52 -1.20 -1.13 10.53
CA VAL A 52 -0.08 -1.49 11.41
C VAL A 52 1.08 -1.95 10.54
N MET A 53 2.28 -1.44 10.83
CA MET A 53 3.54 -1.88 10.24
C MET A 53 4.39 -2.61 11.28
N GLU A 54 4.74 -3.86 10.99
CA GLU A 54 5.55 -4.71 11.87
C GLU A 54 6.80 -5.19 11.12
N GLY A 55 7.94 -5.23 11.80
CA GLY A 55 9.22 -5.61 11.20
C GLY A 55 10.23 -4.45 11.25
N ASN A 56 10.95 -4.24 10.16
CA ASN A 56 11.98 -3.20 10.09
C ASN A 56 11.36 -1.80 9.96
N THR A 57 11.51 -1.01 11.03
CA THR A 57 11.04 0.38 11.08
C THR A 57 11.67 1.29 10.03
N GLU A 58 12.93 1.06 9.65
CA GLU A 58 13.62 1.85 8.61
C GLU A 58 12.93 1.65 7.26
N LEU A 59 12.64 0.39 6.89
CA LEU A 59 11.88 0.07 5.68
C LEU A 59 10.44 0.60 5.76
N GLY A 60 9.82 0.53 6.94
CA GLY A 60 8.50 1.12 7.16
C GLY A 60 8.47 2.62 6.91
N LEU A 61 9.51 3.34 7.36
CA LEU A 61 9.65 4.78 7.14
C LEU A 61 9.93 5.11 5.67
N GLU A 62 10.79 4.34 5.00
CA GLU A 62 11.05 4.48 3.56
C GLU A 62 9.77 4.28 2.75
N LEU A 63 9.03 3.20 3.01
CA LEU A 63 7.78 2.92 2.33
C LEU A 63 6.75 4.02 2.58
N LYS A 64 6.64 4.50 3.82
CA LYS A 64 5.75 5.61 4.17
C LYS A 64 6.09 6.85 3.34
N ASN A 65 7.36 7.25 3.32
CA ASN A 65 7.82 8.41 2.55
C ASN A 65 7.55 8.23 1.04
N LEU A 66 7.69 7.01 0.50
CA LEU A 66 7.33 6.70 -0.87
C LEU A 66 5.82 6.87 -1.10
N LEU A 67 4.98 6.29 -0.25
CA LEU A 67 3.53 6.42 -0.33
C LEU A 67 3.07 7.88 -0.25
N ASP A 68 3.71 8.68 0.59
CA ASP A 68 3.42 10.10 0.72
C ASP A 68 3.85 10.89 -0.52
N ALA A 69 4.97 10.52 -1.15
CA ALA A 69 5.48 11.16 -2.37
C ALA A 69 4.73 10.77 -3.66
N LEU A 70 3.90 9.72 -3.65
CA LEU A 70 3.14 9.26 -4.83
C LEU A 70 1.99 10.21 -5.17
N ASP A 71 2.26 11.34 -5.81
CA ASP A 71 1.20 12.25 -6.24
C ASP A 71 0.58 11.80 -7.60
N PRO A 72 -0.72 11.41 -7.62
CA PRO A 72 -1.47 11.06 -8.83
C PRO A 72 -1.30 11.99 -10.02
N GLU A 73 -1.20 13.30 -9.74
CA GLU A 73 -1.16 14.35 -10.76
C GLU A 73 0.24 14.45 -11.38
N THR A 74 1.27 14.02 -10.64
CA THR A 74 2.67 14.06 -11.08
C THR A 74 3.15 12.74 -11.67
N LEU A 75 2.58 11.61 -11.25
CA LEU A 75 2.88 10.29 -11.80
C LEU A 75 2.03 10.02 -13.05
N GLY A 76 2.53 10.44 -14.21
CA GLY A 76 1.98 10.02 -15.51
C GLY A 76 2.01 8.48 -15.67
N GLY A 77 1.05 7.91 -16.40
CA GLY A 77 0.98 6.47 -16.68
C GLY A 77 -0.39 5.85 -16.33
N PRO A 78 -0.46 4.54 -15.98
CA PRO A 78 -1.71 3.85 -15.62
C PRO A 78 -2.20 4.13 -14.19
N LEU A 79 -1.50 4.96 -13.41
CA LEU A 79 -1.90 5.31 -12.04
C LEU A 79 -3.28 5.98 -11.96
N PRO A 80 -3.66 6.93 -12.83
CA PRO A 80 -5.00 7.52 -12.83
C PRO A 80 -6.13 6.50 -12.99
N SER A 81 -5.92 5.40 -13.74
CA SER A 81 -6.93 4.35 -13.85
C SER A 81 -7.00 3.48 -12.60
N LEU A 82 -5.87 3.18 -11.96
CA LEU A 82 -5.84 2.49 -10.67
C LEU A 82 -6.51 3.31 -9.57
N LEU A 83 -6.25 4.60 -9.51
CA LEU A 83 -6.89 5.51 -8.54
C LEU A 83 -8.39 5.60 -8.75
N ARG A 84 -8.82 5.67 -10.02
CA ARG A 84 -10.25 5.64 -10.36
C ARG A 84 -10.89 4.32 -9.94
N ALA A 85 -10.22 3.20 -10.18
CA ALA A 85 -10.69 1.88 -9.76
C ALA A 85 -10.76 1.78 -8.23
N ALA A 86 -9.74 2.25 -7.51
CA ALA A 86 -9.74 2.28 -6.05
C ALA A 86 -10.91 3.11 -5.50
N ASN A 87 -11.15 4.29 -6.06
CA ASN A 87 -12.31 5.13 -5.71
C ASN A 87 -13.65 4.43 -5.98
N GLN A 88 -13.79 3.71 -7.10
CA GLN A 88 -15.00 2.94 -7.41
C GLN A 88 -15.22 1.77 -6.46
N CYS A 89 -14.15 1.05 -6.11
CA CYS A 89 -14.21 -0.03 -5.11
C CYS A 89 -14.65 0.52 -3.76
N LEU A 90 -14.07 1.63 -3.32
CA LEU A 90 -14.41 2.26 -2.05
C LEU A 90 -15.88 2.73 -2.00
N ALA A 91 -16.36 3.38 -3.07
CA ALA A 91 -17.77 3.78 -3.18
C ALA A 91 -18.74 2.57 -3.27
N THR A 92 -18.25 1.40 -3.67
CA THR A 92 -19.05 0.17 -3.69
C THR A 92 -19.05 -0.50 -2.33
N TYR A 93 -17.91 -0.49 -1.63
CA TYR A 93 -17.81 -0.94 -0.25
C TYR A 93 -18.74 -0.13 0.67
N GLU A 94 -18.71 1.21 0.57
CA GLU A 94 -19.57 2.11 1.33
C GLU A 94 -21.07 1.77 1.13
N ARG A 95 -21.49 1.55 -0.12
CA ARG A 95 -22.89 1.17 -0.45
C ARG A 95 -23.30 -0.21 0.06
N LEU A 96 -22.37 -1.12 0.28
CA LEU A 96 -22.65 -2.46 0.80
C LEU A 96 -22.59 -2.50 2.33
N SER A 97 -21.94 -1.52 2.95
CA SER A 97 -21.84 -1.39 4.41
C SER A 97 -23.00 -0.61 5.06
N ASP A 98 -23.83 0.06 4.26
CA ASP A 98 -25.14 0.64 4.65
C ASP A 98 -26.26 -0.42 4.61
#